data_AF-A0A141RFL1-F1
#
_entry.id   AF-A0A141RFL1-F1
#
_cell.length_a   1.000
_cell.length_b   1.000
_cell.length_c   1.000
_cell.angle_alpha   90.00
_cell.angle_beta   90.00
_cell.angle_gamma   90.00
#
_symmetry.space_group_name_H-M   'P 1'
#
loop_
_entity.id
_entity.type
_entity.pdbx_description
1 polymer ?
#
loop_
_entity_poly.entity_id
_entity_poly.type
_entity_poly.pdbx_seq_one_letter_code
_entity_poly.pdbx_strand_id
1 'polypeptide(L)'
;MPNSTPVIEAHSANRQAFSLRTAAELLRMPRFWGFIVYVVGVASVYDVFDQQFANFFKSFFASPQRGTEVFGFVTTGGELLNALIMFCAPAIVNRIGAKNALLTA
;
A
#
# COMPACT_ATOMS: atom_id res chain seq x y z
N MET A 1 41.33 6.98 -25.71
CA MET A 1 40.23 6.31 -26.43
C MET A 1 39.86 5.04 -25.67
N PRO A 2 38.56 4.75 -25.53
CA PRO A 2 37.97 4.28 -24.29
C PRO A 2 37.99 2.76 -24.19
N ASN A 3 38.41 2.23 -23.04
CA ASN A 3 38.17 0.84 -22.68
C ASN A 3 36.85 0.79 -21.89
N SER A 4 35.74 1.02 -22.59
CA SER A 4 34.39 0.83 -22.06
C SER A 4 34.16 -0.68 -22.00
N THR A 5 34.54 -1.29 -20.88
CA THR A 5 34.14 -2.65 -20.53
C THR A 5 32.61 -2.75 -20.58
N PRO A 6 32.06 -3.88 -21.05
CA PRO A 6 30.64 -4.08 -21.36
C PRO A 6 29.80 -4.28 -20.08
N VAL A 7 29.93 -3.37 -19.11
CA VAL A 7 29.27 -3.47 -17.80
C VAL A 7 27.89 -2.80 -17.76
N ILE A 8 27.41 -2.27 -18.89
CA ILE A 8 26.07 -1.66 -19.00
C ILE A 8 25.07 -2.58 -19.71
N GLU A 9 25.51 -3.65 -20.38
CA GLU A 9 24.64 -4.54 -21.15
C GLU A 9 24.15 -5.77 -20.36
N ALA A 10 24.36 -5.79 -19.04
CA ALA A 10 23.77 -6.80 -18.14
C ALA A 10 22.46 -6.33 -17.47
N HIS A 11 21.97 -5.12 -17.79
CA HIS A 11 20.73 -4.58 -17.22
C HIS A 11 19.51 -4.63 -18.17
N SER A 12 19.66 -5.29 -19.32
CA SER A 12 18.59 -5.45 -20.33
C SER A 12 18.15 -6.91 -20.53
N ALA A 13 18.49 -7.81 -19.60
CA ALA A 13 17.99 -9.18 -19.61
C ALA A 13 16.61 -9.28 -18.94
N ASN A 14 15.63 -8.67 -19.58
CA ASN A 14 14.24 -9.12 -19.54
C ASN A 14 14.19 -10.62 -19.90
N ARG A 15 14.17 -11.52 -18.91
CA ARG A 15 13.80 -12.94 -19.09
C ARG A 15 12.92 -13.41 -17.94
N GLN A 16 11.61 -13.17 -18.11
CA GLN A 16 10.51 -13.83 -17.40
C GLN A 16 10.65 -13.92 -15.86
N ALA A 17 10.56 -12.78 -15.17
CA ALA A 17 10.27 -12.77 -13.73
C ALA A 17 8.90 -13.38 -13.40
N PHE A 18 8.02 -13.48 -14.41
CA PHE A 18 6.73 -14.15 -14.34
C PHE A 18 6.74 -15.38 -15.25
N SER A 19 6.95 -16.55 -14.65
CA SER A 19 6.71 -17.84 -15.29
C SER A 19 5.37 -18.36 -14.79
N LEU A 20 4.48 -18.79 -15.70
CA LEU A 20 3.20 -19.42 -15.32
C LEU A 20 3.40 -20.62 -14.39
N ARG A 21 4.56 -21.28 -14.48
CA ARG A 21 4.96 -22.36 -13.58
C ARG A 21 5.16 -21.87 -12.15
N THR A 22 5.84 -20.73 -11.98
CA THR A 22 6.04 -20.10 -10.67
C THR A 22 4.72 -19.60 -10.08
N ALA A 23 3.82 -19.05 -10.91
CA ALA A 23 2.46 -18.70 -10.47
C ALA A 23 1.66 -19.94 -10.01
N ALA A 24 1.77 -21.06 -10.74
CA ALA A 24 1.12 -22.31 -10.35
C ALA A 24 1.73 -22.92 -9.08
N GLU A 25 3.02 -22.73 -8.82
CA GLU A 25 3.68 -23.14 -7.58
C GLU A 25 3.20 -22.31 -6.38
N LEU A 26 2.97 -21.00 -6.55
CA LEU A 26 2.37 -20.15 -5.51
C LEU A 26 0.96 -20.63 -5.10
N LEU A 27 0.14 -21.08 -6.05
CA LEU A 27 -1.18 -21.63 -5.77
C LEU A 27 -1.14 -22.93 -4.95
N ARG A 28 0.00 -23.63 -4.88
CA ARG A 28 0.18 -24.81 -4.02
C ARG A 28 0.59 -24.45 -2.58
N MET A 29 0.93 -23.19 -2.30
CA MET A 29 1.39 -22.78 -0.97
C MET A 29 0.21 -22.42 -0.06
N PRO A 30 0.02 -23.10 1.09
CA PRO A 30 -1.09 -22.80 2.00
C PRO A 30 -0.98 -21.39 2.61
N ARG A 31 0.25 -20.88 2.81
CA ARG A 31 0.49 -19.51 3.29
C ARG A 31 0.01 -18.45 2.29
N PHE A 32 0.07 -18.74 1.00
CA PHE A 32 -0.41 -17.85 -0.05
C PHE A 32 -1.95 -17.73 0.00
N TRP A 33 -2.65 -18.83 0.22
CA TRP A 33 -4.10 -18.80 0.46
C TRP A 33 -4.48 -18.03 1.72
N GLY A 34 -3.71 -18.18 2.81
CA GLY A 34 -3.89 -17.35 4.01
C GLY A 34 -3.74 -15.85 3.72
N PHE A 35 -2.75 -15.48 2.89
CA PHE A 35 -2.58 -14.10 2.43
C PHE A 35 -3.74 -13.63 1.55
N ILE A 36 -4.23 -14.46 0.61
CA ILE A 36 -5.41 -14.14 -0.20
C ILE A 36 -6.62 -13.88 0.69
N VAL A 37 -6.89 -14.75 1.66
CA VAL A 37 -8.02 -14.58 2.59
C VAL A 37 -7.88 -13.29 3.39
N TYR A 38 -6.67 -12.95 3.84
CA TYR A 38 -6.43 -11.67 4.51
C TYR A 38 -6.69 -10.47 3.60
N VAL A 39 -6.18 -10.49 2.36
CA VAL A 39 -6.39 -9.41 1.39
C VAL A 39 -7.87 -9.25 1.08
N VAL A 40 -8.57 -10.34 0.78
CA VAL A 40 -10.00 -10.31 0.44
C VAL A 40 -10.87 -9.94 1.65
N GLY A 41 -10.54 -10.48 2.83
CA GLY A 41 -11.35 -10.32 4.03
C GLY A 41 -11.13 -9.01 4.78
N VAL A 42 -9.91 -8.46 4.75
CA VAL A 42 -9.55 -7.25 5.50
C VAL A 42 -9.33 -6.09 4.55
N ALA A 43 -8.35 -6.20 3.64
CA ALA A 43 -7.97 -5.08 2.78
C ALA A 43 -9.11 -4.69 1.82
N SER A 44 -9.70 -5.66 1.11
CA SER A 44 -10.79 -5.37 0.19
C SER A 44 -12.07 -4.91 0.89
N VAL A 45 -12.37 -5.42 2.09
CA VAL A 45 -13.53 -4.95 2.88
C VAL A 45 -13.31 -3.51 3.34
N TYR A 46 -12.10 -3.17 3.80
CA TYR A 46 -11.74 -1.82 4.16
C TYR A 46 -11.84 -0.87 2.95
N ASP A 47 -11.33 -1.26 1.78
CA ASP A 47 -11.40 -0.44 0.57
C ASP A 47 -12.87 -0.16 0.17
N VAL A 48 -13.75 -1.17 0.22
CA VAL A 48 -15.18 -0.98 -0.07
C VAL A 48 -15.85 -0.06 0.95
N PHE A 49 -15.49 -0.20 2.23
CA PHE A 49 -15.97 0.70 3.28
C PHE A 49 -15.53 2.14 3.01
N ASP A 50 -14.25 2.37 2.70
CA ASP A 50 -13.70 3.70 2.46
C ASP A 50 -14.32 4.36 1.22
N GLN A 51 -14.57 3.59 0.15
CA GLN A 51 -15.29 4.06 -1.03
C GLN A 51 -16.70 4.57 -0.71
N GLN A 52 -17.41 3.92 0.21
CA GLN A 52 -18.75 4.34 0.62
C GLN A 52 -18.74 5.35 1.77
N PHE A 53 -17.63 5.49 2.49
CA PHE A 53 -17.49 6.36 3.64
C PHE A 53 -17.83 7.81 3.28
N ALA A 54 -17.46 8.28 2.09
CA ALA A 54 -17.81 9.63 1.64
C ALA A 54 -19.33 9.88 1.59
N ASN A 55 -20.14 8.90 1.18
CA ASN A 55 -21.59 9.03 1.13
C ASN A 55 -22.21 8.93 2.53
N PHE A 56 -21.71 8.02 3.35
CA PHE A 56 -22.10 7.91 4.76
C PHE A 56 -21.79 9.20 5.53
N PHE A 57 -20.58 9.75 5.40
CA PHE A 57 -20.14 10.99 6.05
C PHE A 57 -20.99 12.20 5.65
N LYS A 58 -21.33 12.33 4.36
CA LYS A 58 -22.21 13.41 3.87
C LYS A 58 -23.63 13.32 4.44
N SER A 59 -24.12 12.11 4.77
CA SER A 59 -25.47 11.93 5.35
C SER A 59 -25.65 12.55 6.74
N PHE A 60 -24.57 12.81 7.47
CA PHE A 60 -24.61 13.48 8.77
C PHE A 60 -24.85 14.99 8.69
N PHE A 61 -24.82 15.57 7.48
CA PHE A 61 -24.97 17.01 7.29
C PHE A 61 -26.31 17.34 6.63
N ALA A 62 -26.96 18.39 7.13
CA ALA A 62 -28.23 18.87 6.58
C ALA A 62 -28.10 19.47 5.17
N SER A 63 -26.90 19.94 4.78
CA SER A 63 -26.62 20.39 3.41
C SER A 63 -25.47 19.59 2.77
N PRO A 64 -25.66 19.06 1.55
CA PRO A 64 -24.63 18.30 0.82
C PRO A 64 -23.35 19.10 0.57
N GLN A 65 -23.48 20.41 0.41
CA GLN A 65 -22.37 21.33 0.17
C GLN A 65 -21.46 21.42 1.40
N ARG A 66 -22.04 21.54 2.60
CA ARG A 66 -21.25 21.59 3.84
C ARG A 66 -20.59 20.25 4.15
N GLY A 67 -21.30 19.14 3.91
CA GLY A 67 -20.73 17.80 4.07
C GLY A 67 -19.54 17.54 3.14
N THR A 68 -19.59 18.03 1.91
CA THR A 68 -18.48 17.90 0.95
C THR A 68 -17.27 18.75 1.33
N GLU A 69 -17.50 19.99 1.80
CA GLU A 69 -16.45 20.89 2.26
C GLU A 69 -15.71 20.31 3.49
N VAL A 70 -16.45 19.85 4.50
CA VAL A 70 -15.87 19.23 5.70
C VAL A 70 -15.14 17.94 5.37
N PHE A 71 -15.70 17.10 4.50
CA PHE A 71 -15.02 15.90 4.02
C PHE A 71 -13.69 16.23 3.35
N GLY A 72 -13.66 17.25 2.48
CA GLY A 72 -12.43 17.72 1.85
C GLY A 72 -11.37 18.20 2.86
N PHE A 73 -11.76 18.93 3.90
CA PHE A 73 -10.84 19.34 4.96
C PHE A 73 -10.27 18.15 5.74
N VAL A 74 -11.12 17.17 6.08
CA VAL A 74 -10.70 15.96 6.79
C VAL A 74 -9.74 15.13 5.95
N THR A 75 -10.06 14.88 4.67
CA THR A 75 -9.18 14.13 3.76
C THR A 75 -7.84 14.84 3.58
N THR A 76 -7.84 16.16 3.36
CA THR A 76 -6.60 16.93 3.20
C THR A 76 -5.74 16.88 4.46
N GLY A 77 -6.35 17.05 5.63
CA GLY A 77 -5.64 16.92 6.91
C GLY A 77 -5.11 15.51 7.15
N GLY A 78 -5.87 14.49 6.78
CA GLY A 78 -5.47 13.08 6.84
C GLY A 78 -4.25 12.79 5.96
N GLU A 79 -4.24 13.28 4.71
CA GLU A 79 -3.10 13.10 3.81
C GLU A 79 -1.85 13.85 4.28
N LEU A 80 -1.99 15.05 4.85
CA LEU A 80 -0.87 15.76 5.46
C LEU A 80 -0.28 14.99 6.63
N LEU A 81 -1.14 14.42 7.49
CA LEU A 81 -0.70 13.57 8.59
C LEU A 81 -0.05 12.28 8.08
N ASN A 82 -0.62 11.64 7.07
CA ASN A 82 -0.06 10.45 6.41
C ASN A 82 1.34 10.76 5.84
N ALA A 83 1.51 11.87 5.14
CA ALA A 83 2.80 12.32 4.63
C ALA A 83 3.82 12.56 5.76
N LEU A 84 3.40 13.16 6.88
CA LEU A 84 4.25 13.34 8.05
C LEU A 84 4.67 12.00 8.67
N ILE A 85 3.73 11.05 8.79
CA ILE A 85 4.01 9.70 9.29
C ILE A 85 4.97 8.98 8.35
N MET A 86 4.75 9.01 7.04
CA MET A 86 5.63 8.40 6.04
C MET A 86 7.02 9.04 6.03
N PHE A 87 7.13 10.34 6.26
CA PHE A 87 8.41 11.04 6.42
C PHE A 87 9.16 10.58 7.68
N CYS A 88 8.43 10.37 8.78
CA CYS A 88 9.02 9.88 10.04
C CYS A 88 9.26 8.36 10.04
N ALA A 89 8.55 7.58 9.22
CA ALA A 89 8.59 6.13 9.23
C ALA A 89 9.99 5.54 9.03
N PRO A 90 10.84 6.03 8.10
CA PRO A 90 12.23 5.58 8.00
C PRO A 90 13.03 5.84 9.27
N ALA A 91 12.87 7.01 9.90
CA ALA A 91 13.58 7.36 11.12
C ALA A 91 13.13 6.51 12.31
N ILE A 92 11.84 6.19 12.40
CA ILE A 92 11.24 5.34 13.43
C ILE A 92 11.72 3.89 13.26
N VAL A 93 11.61 3.34 12.05
CA VAL A 93 12.02 1.96 11.74
C VAL A 93 13.53 1.77 11.92
N ASN A 94 14.34 2.75 11.51
CA ASN A 94 15.80 2.71 11.70
C ASN A 94 16.23 2.86 13.18
N ARG A 95 15.43 3.52 14.03
CA ARG A 95 15.72 3.63 15.48
C ARG A 95 15.24 2.43 16.30
N ILE A 96 14.11 1.82 15.93
CA ILE A 96 13.46 0.74 16.69
C ILE A 96 14.00 -0.65 16.30
N GLY A 97 14.56 -0.78 15.10
CA GLY A 97 14.96 -2.05 14.51
C GLY A 97 13.75 -2.81 13.96
N ALA A 98 13.86 -3.34 12.74
CA ALA A 98 12.75 -3.95 11.98
C ALA A 98 11.93 -5.00 12.75
N LYS A 99 12.51 -5.64 13.78
CA LYS A 99 11.86 -6.65 14.62
C LYS A 99 10.81 -6.09 15.60
N ASN A 100 11.01 -4.89 16.14
CA ASN A 100 10.08 -4.31 17.13
C ASN A 100 8.97 -3.48 16.46
N ALA A 101 9.24 -2.90 15.29
CA ALA A 101 8.22 -2.22 14.48
C ALA A 101 7.14 -3.20 13.98
N LEU A 102 7.54 -4.42 13.60
CA LEU A 102 6.62 -5.46 13.11
C LEU A 102 5.72 -6.08 14.20
N LEU A 103 6.05 -5.89 15.49
CA LEU A 103 5.25 -6.36 16.63
C LEU A 103 4.25 -5.32 17.12
N THR A 104 4.36 -4.07 16.65
CA THR A 104 3.51 -2.95 17.07
C THR A 104 2.46 -2.57 16.01
N ALA A 105 2.61 -3.05 14.78
CA ALA A 105 1.62 -2.96 13.69
C ALA A 105 0.73 -4.20 13.69
#